data_AF-A0A938A4T8-F1
#
_entry.id   AF-A0A938A4T8-F1
#
_cell.length_a   1.000
_cell.length_b   1.000
_cell.length_c   1.000
_cell.angle_alpha   90.00
_cell.angle_beta   90.00
_cell.angle_gamma   90.00
#
_symmetry.space_group_name_H-M   'P 1'
#
loop_
_entity.id
_entity.type
_entity.pdbx_description
1 polymer ?
#
loop_
_entity_poly.entity_id
_entity_poly.type
_entity_poly.pdbx_seq_one_letter_code
_entity_poly.pdbx_strand_id
1 'polypeptide(L)'
;MTTKPRKPTDRRKRFGAAKPPHVVMLHADLAGVKAGNTMLISSPGEIANYLSRIPPGETRTMDRLRNELARKAGANAMCPVTTAIYLRVVAEVALTDLAEGRRLDEVVPFWRVVTPDSKVAKKLSCGPDHVAHLIALDQGQPAG
;
A
#
# COMPACT_ATOMS: atom_id res chain seq x y z
N MET A 1 4.37 35.60 6.99
CA MET A 1 5.18 34.36 7.05
C MET A 1 4.74 33.45 5.91
N THR A 2 5.40 33.53 4.76
CA THR A 2 5.08 32.72 3.58
C THR A 2 5.61 31.31 3.78
N THR A 3 4.72 30.35 4.00
CA THR A 3 5.06 28.93 4.06
C THR A 3 5.57 28.49 2.69
N LYS A 4 6.88 28.22 2.61
CA LYS A 4 7.53 27.68 1.40
C LYS A 4 6.77 26.42 0.97
N PRO A 5 6.19 26.36 -0.25
CA PRO A 5 5.46 25.18 -0.69
C PRO A 5 6.43 23.99 -0.71
N ARG A 6 6.10 22.93 0.03
CA ARG A 6 6.90 21.70 0.03
C ARG A 6 6.82 21.12 -1.38
N LYS A 7 7.97 20.87 -2.02
CA LYS A 7 8.03 20.21 -3.33
C LYS A 7 7.15 18.94 -3.29
N PRO A 8 6.26 18.73 -4.29
CA PRO A 8 5.50 17.50 -4.39
C PRO A 8 6.44 16.31 -4.31
N THR A 9 6.15 15.37 -3.41
CA THR A 9 6.99 14.18 -3.26
C THR A 9 6.81 13.31 -4.50
N ASP A 10 7.87 13.16 -5.31
CA ASP A 10 7.87 12.24 -6.44
C ASP A 10 7.71 10.78 -5.95
N ARG A 11 6.52 10.22 -6.21
CA ARG A 11 6.14 8.89 -5.76
C ARG A 11 6.79 7.79 -6.60
N ARG A 12 6.98 8.00 -7.91
CA ARG A 12 7.68 7.05 -8.80
C ARG A 12 9.15 6.94 -8.40
N LYS A 13 9.83 8.05 -8.14
CA LYS A 13 11.20 8.05 -7.62
C LYS A 13 11.30 7.32 -6.27
N ARG A 14 10.33 7.54 -5.37
CA ARG A 14 10.27 6.81 -4.09
C ARG A 14 10.03 5.30 -4.25
N PHE A 15 9.25 4.89 -5.25
CA PHE A 15 9.03 3.49 -5.56
C PHE A 15 10.32 2.83 -6.06
N GLY A 16 11.00 3.46 -7.03
CA GLY A 16 12.23 2.93 -7.61
C GLY A 16 13.47 2.97 -6.70
N ALA A 17 13.57 3.96 -5.81
CA ALA A 17 14.69 4.12 -4.89
C ALA A 17 14.52 3.40 -3.54
N ALA A 18 13.43 2.63 -3.36
CA ALA A 18 13.18 1.96 -2.10
C ALA A 18 14.16 0.80 -1.86
N LYS A 19 14.66 0.69 -0.63
CA LYS A 19 15.48 -0.45 -0.20
C LYS A 19 14.69 -1.75 -0.35
N PRO A 20 15.36 -2.88 -0.61
CA PRO A 20 14.70 -4.18 -0.60
C PRO A 20 14.10 -4.48 0.79
N PRO A 21 13.06 -5.33 0.85
CA PRO A 21 12.51 -5.80 2.11
C PRO A 21 13.59 -6.42 2.98
N HIS A 22 13.60 -6.09 4.27
CA HIS A 22 14.56 -6.64 5.22
C HIS A 22 13.94 -6.78 6.60
N VAL A 23 14.42 -7.78 7.34
CA VAL A 23 13.98 -8.06 8.70
C VAL A 23 14.95 -7.42 9.67
N VAL A 24 14.42 -6.71 10.67
CA VAL A 24 15.19 -6.08 11.74
C VAL A 24 14.81 -6.67 13.09
N MET A 25 15.77 -6.80 13.99
CA MET A 25 15.49 -7.13 15.39
C MET A 25 15.13 -5.84 16.14
N LEU A 26 14.05 -5.87 16.91
CA LEU A 26 13.64 -4.73 17.72
C LEU A 26 14.45 -4.66 19.01
N HIS A 27 14.96 -3.48 19.32
CA HIS A 27 15.63 -3.19 20.59
C HIS A 27 14.70 -2.55 21.63
N ALA A 28 13.48 -2.19 21.23
CA ALA A 28 12.43 -1.63 22.08
C ALA A 28 11.06 -2.06 21.54
N ASP A 29 10.04 -2.02 22.39
CA ASP A 29 8.67 -2.33 22.01
C ASP A 29 8.18 -1.34 20.94
N LEU A 30 7.63 -1.87 19.84
CA LEU A 30 7.13 -1.05 18.74
C LEU A 30 5.85 -1.65 18.16
N ALA A 31 4.80 -0.83 18.12
CA ALA A 31 3.53 -1.17 17.46
C ALA A 31 2.93 -2.54 17.87
N GLY A 32 3.02 -2.85 19.16
CA GLY A 32 2.52 -4.11 19.74
C GLY A 32 3.49 -5.29 19.64
N VAL A 33 4.70 -5.08 19.11
CA VAL A 33 5.75 -6.10 19.01
C VAL A 33 6.81 -5.82 20.07
N LYS A 34 7.11 -6.83 20.90
CA LYS A 34 8.08 -6.69 21.99
C LYS A 34 9.52 -6.58 21.49
N ALA A 35 10.36 -5.90 22.28
CA ALA A 35 11.81 -5.96 22.12
C ALA A 35 12.31 -7.42 22.09
N GLY A 36 13.32 -7.70 21.28
CA GLY A 36 13.84 -9.05 21.03
C GLY A 36 13.13 -9.82 19.91
N ASN A 37 11.96 -9.36 19.45
CA ASN A 37 11.30 -9.93 18.29
C ASN A 37 11.78 -9.29 16.98
N THR A 38 11.53 -9.99 15.89
CA THR A 38 11.85 -9.55 14.53
C THR A 38 10.67 -8.83 13.87
N MET A 39 10.98 -7.80 13.09
CA MET A 39 10.00 -7.01 12.35
C MET A 39 10.43 -6.85 10.89
N LEU A 40 9.51 -7.12 9.98
CA LEU A 40 9.69 -6.87 8.55
C LEU A 40 9.49 -5.39 8.26
N ILE A 41 10.50 -4.77 7.65
CA ILE A 41 10.41 -3.51 6.92
C ILE A 41 10.30 -3.86 5.44
N SER A 42 9.11 -3.71 4.88
CA SER A 42 8.83 -4.08 3.48
C SER A 42 9.30 -3.00 2.49
N SER A 43 8.92 -3.12 1.23
CA SER A 43 9.17 -2.14 0.18
C SER A 43 7.89 -1.89 -0.65
N PRO A 44 7.79 -0.74 -1.34
CA PRO A 44 6.72 -0.50 -2.31
C PRO A 44 6.60 -1.60 -3.37
N GLY A 45 7.73 -2.14 -3.85
CA GLY A 45 7.75 -3.22 -4.83
C GLY A 45 7.19 -4.54 -4.28
N GLU A 46 7.49 -4.89 -3.03
CA GLU A 46 6.94 -6.09 -2.41
C GLU A 46 5.42 -5.96 -2.19
N ILE A 47 4.95 -4.79 -1.75
CA ILE A 47 3.52 -4.52 -1.61
C ILE A 47 2.83 -4.56 -2.98
N ALA A 48 3.40 -3.95 -4.02
CA ALA A 48 2.83 -3.97 -5.36
C ALA A 48 2.72 -5.39 -5.93
N ASN A 49 3.77 -6.21 -5.76
CA ASN A 49 3.74 -7.61 -6.16
C ASN A 49 2.69 -8.42 -5.37
N TYR A 50 2.53 -8.16 -4.06
CA TYR A 50 1.47 -8.78 -3.27
C TYR A 50 0.08 -8.41 -3.81
N LEU A 51 -0.18 -7.11 -4.04
CA LEU A 51 -1.46 -6.62 -4.55
C LEU A 51 -1.80 -7.20 -5.92
N SER A 52 -0.82 -7.28 -6.81
CA SER A 52 -1.00 -7.79 -8.19
C SER A 52 -1.34 -9.29 -8.22
N ARG A 53 -1.08 -10.03 -7.13
CA ARG A 53 -1.41 -11.46 -7.01
C ARG A 53 -2.79 -11.72 -6.42
N ILE A 54 -3.46 -10.69 -5.89
CA ILE A 54 -4.83 -10.84 -5.41
C ILE A 54 -5.71 -11.01 -6.65
N PRO A 55 -6.54 -12.06 -6.76
CA PRO A 55 -7.40 -12.25 -7.93
C PRO A 55 -8.41 -11.09 -8.13
N PRO A 56 -8.86 -10.84 -9.37
CA PRO A 56 -9.96 -9.90 -9.62
C PRO A 56 -11.22 -10.23 -8.84
N GLY A 57 -11.90 -9.20 -8.32
CA GLY A 57 -13.10 -9.34 -7.50
C GLY A 57 -12.85 -9.76 -6.05
N GLU A 58 -11.60 -10.14 -5.71
CA GLU A 58 -11.24 -10.43 -4.33
C GLU A 58 -10.64 -9.23 -3.61
N THR A 59 -10.96 -9.11 -2.32
CA THR A 59 -10.33 -8.14 -1.43
C THR A 59 -9.60 -8.85 -0.28
N ARG A 60 -8.57 -8.20 0.25
CA ARG A 60 -7.77 -8.68 1.37
C ARG A 60 -7.62 -7.57 2.40
N THR A 61 -7.60 -7.92 3.69
CA THR A 61 -7.44 -6.93 4.75
C THR A 61 -6.00 -6.50 4.91
N MET A 62 -5.79 -5.32 5.49
CA MET A 62 -4.45 -4.84 5.84
C MET A 62 -3.73 -5.77 6.81
N ASP A 63 -4.45 -6.35 7.77
CA ASP A 63 -3.87 -7.31 8.71
C ASP A 63 -3.44 -8.59 8.01
N ARG A 64 -4.23 -9.08 7.05
CA ARG A 64 -3.86 -10.24 6.25
C ARG A 64 -2.60 -10.01 5.43
N LEU A 65 -2.51 -8.87 4.73
CA LEU A 65 -1.31 -8.48 3.99
C LEU A 65 -0.08 -8.48 4.92
N ARG A 66 -0.19 -7.86 6.09
CA ARG A 66 0.90 -7.75 7.06
C ARG A 66 1.35 -9.11 7.59
N ASN A 67 0.40 -9.96 7.94
CA ASN A 67 0.68 -11.29 8.48
C ASN A 67 1.30 -12.22 7.44
N GLU A 68 0.79 -12.19 6.21
CA GLU A 68 1.32 -13.03 5.12
C GLU A 68 2.73 -12.62 4.72
N LEU A 69 3.02 -11.32 4.61
CA LEU A 69 4.36 -10.82 4.30
C LEU A 69 5.35 -11.08 5.45
N ALA A 70 4.94 -10.84 6.71
CA ALA A 70 5.79 -11.13 7.87
C ALA A 70 6.17 -12.62 7.93
N ARG A 71 5.18 -13.51 7.77
CA ARG A 71 5.40 -14.97 7.74
C ARG A 71 6.33 -15.38 6.61
N LYS A 72 6.13 -14.84 5.40
CA LYS A 72 6.97 -15.12 4.23
C LYS A 72 8.43 -14.69 4.45
N ALA A 73 8.65 -13.60 5.18
CA ALA A 73 9.98 -13.11 5.52
C ALA A 73 10.60 -13.77 6.77
N GLY A 74 9.88 -14.67 7.45
CA GLY A 74 10.33 -15.26 8.71
C GLY A 74 10.38 -14.28 9.88
N ALA A 75 9.62 -13.17 9.80
CA ALA A 75 9.53 -12.17 10.85
C ALA A 75 8.31 -12.39 11.76
N ASN A 76 8.40 -11.98 13.03
CA ASN A 76 7.26 -12.06 13.95
C ASN A 76 6.11 -11.14 13.55
N ALA A 77 6.43 -9.99 12.94
CA ALA A 77 5.44 -9.00 12.52
C ALA A 77 5.97 -8.12 11.38
N MET A 78 5.08 -7.35 10.77
CA MET A 78 5.42 -6.30 9.80
C MET A 78 5.18 -4.91 10.41
N CYS A 79 6.07 -3.96 10.14
CA CYS A 79 5.97 -2.59 10.65
C CYS A 79 4.76 -1.84 10.06
N PRO A 80 3.70 -1.56 10.86
CA PRO A 80 2.45 -0.99 10.34
C PRO A 80 2.63 0.40 9.75
N VAL A 81 3.57 1.18 10.26
CA VAL A 81 3.85 2.54 9.80
C VAL A 81 4.39 2.51 8.37
N THR A 82 5.41 1.66 8.12
CA THR A 82 6.00 1.54 6.79
C THR A 82 5.04 0.93 5.79
N THR A 83 4.23 -0.06 6.20
CA THR A 83 3.17 -0.64 5.36
C THR A 83 2.21 0.44 4.85
N ALA A 84 1.69 1.30 5.73
CA ALA A 84 0.78 2.36 5.33
C ALA A 84 1.43 3.40 4.40
N ILE A 85 2.71 3.75 4.65
CA ILE A 85 3.46 4.69 3.81
C ILE A 85 3.67 4.11 2.42
N TYR A 86 4.13 2.87 2.32
CA TYR A 86 4.43 2.23 1.04
C TYR A 86 3.17 1.88 0.26
N LEU A 87 2.11 1.41 0.92
CA LEU A 87 0.82 1.19 0.27
C LEU A 87 0.29 2.48 -0.36
N ARG A 88 0.42 3.62 0.34
CA ARG A 88 0.07 4.92 -0.24
C ARG A 88 0.94 5.25 -1.45
N VAL A 89 2.25 5.00 -1.41
CA VAL A 89 3.12 5.24 -2.57
C VAL A 89 2.67 4.41 -3.78
N VAL A 90 2.38 3.12 -3.57
CA VAL A 90 1.91 2.23 -4.63
C VAL A 90 0.58 2.71 -5.21
N ALA A 91 -0.38 3.08 -4.35
CA ALA A 91 -1.68 3.57 -4.76
C ALA A 91 -1.58 4.86 -5.60
N GLU A 92 -0.75 5.83 -5.18
CA GLU A 92 -0.58 7.09 -5.93
C GLU A 92 0.09 6.86 -7.28
N VAL A 93 1.00 5.88 -7.39
CA VAL A 93 1.59 5.49 -8.68
C VAL A 93 0.52 4.87 -9.58
N ALA A 94 -0.28 3.94 -9.06
CA ALA A 94 -1.37 3.32 -9.83
C ALA A 94 -2.42 4.35 -10.30
N LEU A 95 -2.78 5.31 -9.45
CA LEU A 95 -3.68 6.42 -9.82
C LEU A 95 -3.08 7.31 -10.90
N THR A 96 -1.77 7.57 -10.85
CA THR A 96 -1.07 8.32 -11.90
C THR A 96 -1.12 7.57 -13.23
N ASP A 97 -0.85 6.26 -13.20
CA ASP A 97 -0.90 5.40 -14.38
C ASP A 97 -2.31 5.37 -14.99
N LEU A 98 -3.37 5.29 -14.17
CA LEU A 98 -4.76 5.39 -14.63
C LEU A 98 -5.05 6.76 -15.27
N ALA A 99 -4.57 7.85 -14.67
CA ALA A 99 -4.74 9.20 -15.21
C ALA A 99 -3.97 9.42 -16.52
N GLU A 100 -2.86 8.70 -16.73
CA GLU A 100 -2.10 8.64 -17.98
C GLU A 100 -2.77 7.74 -19.06
N GLY A 101 -3.92 7.14 -18.76
CA GLY A 101 -4.70 6.34 -19.70
C GLY A 101 -4.39 4.85 -19.71
N ARG A 102 -3.62 4.34 -18.73
CA ARG A 102 -3.45 2.89 -18.58
C ARG A 102 -4.76 2.23 -18.20
N ARG A 103 -4.92 0.98 -18.63
CA ARG A 103 -6.11 0.20 -18.31
C ARG A 103 -6.10 -0.26 -16.86
N LEU A 104 -7.28 -0.52 -16.31
CA LEU A 104 -7.45 -0.97 -14.92
C LEU A 104 -6.69 -2.26 -14.61
N ASP A 105 -6.54 -3.15 -15.60
CA ASP A 105 -5.80 -4.42 -15.50
C ASP A 105 -4.28 -4.29 -15.69
N GLU A 106 -3.79 -3.12 -16.08
CA GLU A 106 -2.35 -2.83 -16.27
C GLU A 106 -1.72 -2.11 -15.07
N VAL A 107 -2.54 -1.64 -14.13
CA VAL A 107 -2.08 -0.93 -12.93
C VAL A 107 -2.15 -1.82 -11.70
N VAL A 108 -1.42 -1.44 -10.65
CA VAL A 108 -1.43 -2.20 -9.40
C VAL A 108 -2.79 -2.02 -8.70
N PRO A 109 -3.54 -3.11 -8.41
CA PRO A 109 -4.91 -3.04 -7.92
C PRO A 109 -4.97 -2.76 -6.41
N PHE A 110 -4.54 -1.57 -6.00
CA PHE A 110 -4.43 -1.18 -4.59
C PHE A 110 -5.80 -1.19 -3.88
N TRP A 111 -6.88 -0.98 -4.63
CA TRP A 111 -8.27 -1.02 -4.16
C TRP A 111 -8.68 -2.41 -3.64
N ARG A 112 -7.95 -3.48 -4.00
CA ARG A 112 -8.17 -4.82 -3.43
C ARG A 112 -7.72 -4.95 -1.97
N VAL A 113 -7.04 -3.94 -1.41
CA VAL A 113 -6.64 -3.91 0.02
C VAL A 113 -7.05 -2.63 0.72
N VAL A 114 -7.02 -1.49 0.02
CA VAL A 114 -7.44 -0.20 0.59
C VAL A 114 -8.95 -0.10 0.55
N THR A 115 -9.58 -0.10 1.71
CA THR A 115 -11.03 0.13 1.83
C THR A 115 -11.35 1.64 1.83
N PRO A 116 -12.54 2.07 1.36
CA PRO A 116 -12.93 3.49 1.32
C PRO A 116 -12.92 4.17 2.69
N ASP A 117 -13.27 3.45 3.75
CA ASP A 117 -13.30 3.93 5.13
C ASP A 117 -11.90 4.05 5.76
N SER A 118 -10.87 3.46 5.12
CA SER A 118 -9.52 3.43 5.66
C SER A 118 -8.86 4.81 5.76
N LYS A 119 -7.98 4.97 6.75
CA LYS A 119 -7.14 6.17 6.89
C LYS A 119 -6.21 6.38 5.69
N VAL A 120 -5.91 5.32 4.93
CA VAL A 120 -5.11 5.40 3.71
C VAL A 120 -5.93 6.04 2.60
N ALA A 121 -7.16 5.58 2.37
CA ALA A 121 -8.07 6.14 1.36
C ALA A 121 -8.29 7.65 1.54
N LYS A 122 -8.53 8.11 2.77
CA LYS A 122 -8.69 9.54 3.09
C LYS A 122 -7.45 10.41 2.78
N LYS A 123 -6.29 9.78 2.59
CA LYS A 123 -5.02 10.46 2.28
C LYS A 123 -4.60 10.28 0.81
N LEU A 124 -5.32 9.48 0.02
CA LEU A 124 -5.07 9.35 -1.40
C LEU A 124 -5.57 10.58 -2.14
N SER A 125 -4.90 10.92 -3.24
CA SER A 125 -5.31 12.00 -4.14
C SER A 125 -6.72 11.82 -4.70
N CYS A 126 -7.16 10.58 -4.92
CA CYS A 126 -8.48 10.26 -5.45
C CYS A 126 -9.62 10.32 -4.41
N GLY A 127 -9.29 10.37 -3.12
CA GLY A 127 -10.28 10.29 -2.04
C GLY A 127 -10.96 8.91 -1.91
N PRO A 128 -11.83 8.74 -0.90
CA PRO A 128 -12.47 7.46 -0.59
C PRO A 128 -13.51 7.02 -1.62
N ASP A 129 -14.26 7.95 -2.22
CA ASP A 129 -15.34 7.63 -3.17
C ASP A 129 -14.79 7.00 -4.45
N HIS A 130 -13.66 7.52 -4.94
CA HIS A 130 -12.99 6.94 -6.10
C HIS A 130 -12.40 5.55 -5.80
N VAL A 131 -11.95 5.30 -4.56
CA VAL A 131 -11.57 3.94 -4.14
C VAL A 131 -12.77 2.99 -4.22
N ALA A 132 -13.94 3.42 -3.73
CA ALA A 132 -15.17 2.62 -3.83
C ALA A 132 -15.54 2.33 -5.30
N HIS A 133 -15.42 3.33 -6.17
CA HIS A 133 -15.65 3.18 -7.61
C HIS A 133 -14.70 2.14 -8.24
N LEU A 134 -13.40 2.19 -7.93
CA LEU A 134 -12.42 1.21 -8.42
C LEU A 134 -12.72 -0.22 -7.93
N ILE A 135 -13.19 -0.38 -6.69
CA ILE A 135 -13.64 -1.68 -6.17
C ILE A 135 -14.83 -2.20 -6.97
N ALA A 136 -15.84 -1.36 -7.24
CA ALA A 136 -17.02 -1.76 -8.01
C ALA A 136 -16.65 -2.19 -9.45
N LEU A 137 -15.78 -1.44 -10.12
CA LEU A 137 -15.26 -1.81 -11.44
C LEU A 137 -14.52 -3.15 -11.42
N ASP A 138 -13.71 -3.40 -10.38
CA ASP A 138 -12.96 -4.65 -10.23
C ASP A 138 -13.85 -5.88 -9.98
N GLN A 139 -15.01 -5.67 -9.35
CA GLN A 139 -16.02 -6.70 -9.09
C GLN A 139 -16.93 -6.95 -10.30
N GLY A 140 -16.71 -6.26 -11.42
CA GLY A 140 -17.54 -6.39 -12.62
C GLY A 140 -18.93 -5.76 -12.48
N GLN A 141 -19.13 -4.89 -11.49
CA GLN A 141 -20.35 -4.08 -11.41
C GLN A 141 -20.21 -2.88 -12.35
N PRO A 142 -21.15 -2.69 -13.31
CA PRO A 142 -21.16 -1.46 -14.10
C PRO A 142 -21.35 -0.29 -13.13
N ALA A 143 -20.51 0.73 -13.28
CA ALA A 143 -20.71 2.00 -12.60
C ALA A 143 -22.08 2.53 -13.01
N GLY A 144 -23.04 2.48 -12.08
CA GLY A 144 -24.41 2.96 -12.28
C GLY A 144 -24.50 4.46 -12.43
#